data_AF-A0A935NNM1-F1
#
_entry.id   AF-A0A935NNM1-F1
#
_cell.length_a   1.000
_cell.length_b   1.000
_cell.length_c   1.000
_cell.angle_alpha   90.00
_cell.angle_beta   90.00
_cell.angle_gamma   90.00
#
_symmetry.space_group_name_H-M   'P 1'
#
loop_
_entity.id
_entity.type
_entity.pdbx_description
1 polymer ?
#
loop_
_entity_poly.entity_id
_entity_poly.type
_entity_poly.pdbx_seq_one_letter_code
_entity_poly.pdbx_strand_id
1 'polypeptide(L)' 'MELKTARLTLLIDPNKKVAFERLCAEQDLTASQVVRQMIRDYLDQHGVSYTPAGQEVPEPRAAATSSKARRRS' A
#
# COMPACT_ATOMS: atom_id res chain seq x y z
N MET A 1 13.85 12.32 -5.05
CA MET A 1 13.13 11.54 -4.02
C MET A 1 12.96 10.12 -4.56
N GLU A 2 13.92 9.24 -4.28
CA GLU A 2 13.94 7.88 -4.86
C GLU A 2 12.60 7.16 -4.63
N LEU A 3 11.92 6.87 -5.75
CA LEU A 3 10.69 6.09 -5.77
C LEU A 3 11.06 4.65 -5.38
N LYS A 4 10.87 4.30 -4.10
CA LYS A 4 11.04 2.94 -3.57
C LYS A 4 10.01 2.01 -4.23
N THR A 5 10.31 1.54 -5.43
CA THR A 5 9.48 0.62 -6.19
C THR A 5 9.91 -0.81 -5.90
N ALA A 6 8.93 -1.69 -5.64
CA ALA A 6 9.14 -3.12 -5.48
C ALA A 6 8.48 -3.87 -6.66
N ARG A 7 9.08 -4.99 -7.08
CA ARG A 7 8.55 -5.85 -8.14
C ARG A 7 7.78 -7.01 -7.54
N LEU A 8 6.50 -7.15 -7.90
CA LEU A 8 5.68 -8.33 -7.62
C LEU A 8 5.66 -9.23 -8.86
N THR A 9 6.11 -10.47 -8.73
CA THR A 9 6.03 -11.48 -9.80
C THR A 9 5.01 -12.55 -9.40
N LEU A 10 4.02 -12.80 -10.26
CA LEU A 10 2.97 -13.80 -10.06
C LEU A 10 2.96 -14.78 -11.23
N LEU A 11 2.84 -16.07 -10.93
CA LEU A 11 2.59 -17.10 -11.94
C LEU A 11 1.08 -17.30 -12.06
N ILE A 12 0.56 -17.18 -13.28
CA ILE A 12 -0.84 -17.41 -13.60
C ILE A 12 -0.95 -18.29 -14.85
N ASP A 13 -2.09 -18.95 -15.00
CA ASP A 13 -2.41 -19.69 -16.22
C ASP A 13 -2.37 -18.76 -17.46
N PRO A 14 -1.78 -19.22 -18.58
CA PRO A 14 -1.64 -18.39 -19.79
C PRO A 14 -2.99 -17.96 -20.39
N ASN A 15 -4.02 -18.80 -20.34
CA ASN A 15 -5.33 -18.44 -20.88
C ASN A 15 -6.00 -17.37 -20.01
N LYS A 16 -5.88 -17.48 -18.69
CA LYS A 16 -6.34 -16.44 -17.76
C LYS A 16 -5.62 -15.11 -17.97
N LYS A 17 -4.30 -15.13 -18.20
CA LYS A 17 -3.53 -13.92 -18.52
C LYS A 17 -4.10 -13.22 -19.75
N VAL A 18 -4.31 -13.96 -20.84
CA VAL A 18 -4.83 -13.40 -22.10
C VAL A 18 -6.24 -12.85 -21.91
N ALA A 19 -7.11 -13.56 -21.22
CA ALA A 19 -8.47 -13.08 -20.95
C ALA A 19 -8.47 -11.80 -20.10
N PHE A 20 -7.63 -11.75 -19.06
CA PHE A 20 -7.51 -10.57 -18.20
C PHE A 20 -6.95 -9.36 -18.95
N GLU A 21 -5.92 -9.55 -19.77
CA GLU A 21 -5.34 -8.46 -20.58
C GLU A 21 -6.33 -7.91 -21.60
N ARG A 22 -7.13 -8.76 -22.23
CA ARG A 22 -8.20 -8.33 -23.15
C ARG A 22 -9.26 -7.50 -22.43
N LEU A 23 -9.74 -7.98 -21.28
CA LEU A 23 -10.71 -7.24 -20.47
C LEU A 23 -10.17 -5.88 -20.01
N CYS A 24 -8.90 -5.80 -19.65
CA CYS A 24 -8.27 -4.52 -19.29
C CYS A 24 -8.19 -3.59 -20.52
N ALA A 25 -7.82 -4.11 -21.69
CA ALA A 25 -7.71 -3.34 -22.93
C ALA A 25 -9.07 -2.78 -23.41
N GLU A 26 -10.16 -3.53 -23.22
CA GLU A 26 -11.52 -3.06 -23.52
C GLU A 26 -11.95 -1.85 -22.69
N GLN A 27 -11.29 -1.62 -21.55
CA GLN A 27 -11.56 -0.53 -20.62
C GLN A 27 -10.47 0.55 -20.64
N ASP A 28 -9.55 0.52 -21.62
CA ASP A 28 -8.39 1.42 -21.70
C ASP A 28 -7.49 1.39 -20.45
N LEU A 29 -7.43 0.24 -19.77
CA LEU A 29 -6.60 0.02 -18.59
C LEU A 29 -5.48 -0.98 -18.86
N THR A 30 -4.37 -0.83 -18.14
CA THR A 30 -3.32 -1.85 -18.10
C THR A 30 -3.56 -2.83 -16.96
N ALA A 31 -3.20 -4.10 -17.18
CA ALA A 31 -3.27 -5.15 -16.15
C ALA A 31 -2.61 -4.73 -14.83
N SER A 32 -1.47 -4.03 -14.91
CA SER A 32 -0.74 -3.53 -13.74
C SER A 32 -1.53 -2.48 -12.93
N GLN A 33 -2.32 -1.63 -13.59
CA GLN A 33 -3.15 -0.64 -12.90
C GLN A 33 -4.29 -1.33 -12.14
N VAL A 34 -4.96 -2.28 -12.79
CA VAL A 34 -6.07 -3.05 -12.20
C VAL A 34 -5.56 -3.87 -11.02
N VAL A 35 -4.45 -4.60 -11.16
CA VAL A 35 -3.87 -5.40 -10.06
C VAL A 35 -3.48 -4.52 -8.87
N ARG A 36 -2.93 -3.33 -9.10
CA ARG A 36 -2.62 -2.39 -8.01
C ARG A 36 -3.87 -1.90 -7.27
N GLN A 37 -4.96 -1.65 -7.99
CA GLN A 37 -6.24 -1.29 -7.37
C GLN A 37 -6.80 -2.47 -6.56
N MET A 38 -6.81 -3.67 -7.14
CA MET A 38 -7.24 -4.89 -6.44
C MET A 38 -6.46 -5.13 -5.15
N ILE A 39 -5.15 -4.89 -5.14
CA ILE A 39 -4.33 -5.00 -3.91
C ILE A 39 -4.79 -4.00 -2.85
N ARG A 40 -5.02 -2.73 -3.23
CA ARG A 40 -5.50 -1.70 -2.29
C ARG A 40 -6.84 -2.07 -1.70
N ASP A 41 -7.79 -2.44 -2.56
CA ASP A 41 -9.15 -2.77 -2.13
C ASP A 41 -9.16 -4.03 -1.26
N TYR A 42 -8.29 -4.99 -1.54
CA TYR A 42 -8.15 -6.20 -0.73
C TYR A 42 -7.58 -5.89 0.66
N LEU A 43 -6.57 -5.03 0.76
CA LEU A 43 -6.04 -4.61 2.06
C LEU A 43 -7.09 -3.87 2.89
N ASP A 44 -7.87 -2.98 2.25
CA ASP A 44 -8.95 -2.23 2.89
C ASP A 44 -10.05 -3.16 3.43
N GLN A 45 -10.52 -4.11 2.61
CA GLN A 45 -11.50 -5.12 3.00
C GLN A 45 -11.07 -5.97 4.19
N HIS A 46 -9.76 -6.20 4.36
CA HIS A 46 -9.19 -6.95 5.48
C HIS A 46 -8.74 -6.06 6.65
N GLY A 47 -8.99 -4.75 6.59
CA GLY A 47 -8.63 -3.79 7.66
C GLY A 47 -7.12 -3.59 7.83
N VAL A 48 -6.31 -3.88 6.81
CA VAL A 48 -4.86 -3.76 6.86
C VAL A 48 -4.45 -2.36 6.42
N SER A 49 -3.99 -1.54 7.37
CA SER A 49 -3.40 -0.24 7.05
C SER A 49 -1.99 -0.40 6.45
N TYR A 50 -1.78 0.14 5.25
CA TYR A 50 -0.47 0.15 4.58
C TYR A 50 -0.01 1.59 4.33
N THR A 51 1.25 1.88 4.67
CA THR A 51 1.88 3.17 4.34
C THR A 51 2.66 3.05 3.03
N PRO A 52 2.36 3.89 2.02
CA PRO A 52 3.11 3.87 0.77
C PRO A 52 4.57 4.22 0.98
N ALA A 53 5.46 3.45 0.35
CA ALA A 53 6.90 3.67 0.43
C ALA A 53 7.26 5.07 -0.10
N GLY A 54 7.69 5.96 0.80
CA GLY A 54 7.99 7.36 0.48
C GLY A 54 7.15 8.38 1.24
N GLN A 55 6.10 7.97 1.95
CA GLN A 55 5.50 8.78 3.01
C GLN A 55 6.08 8.32 4.35
N GLU A 56 6.85 9.19 5.00
CA GLU A 56 7.17 9.03 6.42
C GLU A 56 5.84 9.07 7.19
N VAL A 57 5.46 7.97 7.82
CA VAL A 57 4.44 8.01 8.86
C VAL A 57 5.00 8.95 9.94
N PRO A 58 4.38 10.09 10.26
CA PRO A 58 4.76 10.78 11.48
C PRO A 58 4.49 9.78 12.59
N GLU A 59 5.55 9.35 13.29
CA GLU A 59 5.45 8.45 14.43
C GLU A 59 4.29 8.91 15.31
N PRO A 60 3.42 8.00 15.78
CA PRO A 60 2.36 8.38 16.69
C PRO A 60 3.05 9.05 17.87
N ARG A 61 2.90 10.39 17.98
CA ARG A 61 3.51 11.21 19.01
C ARG A 61 3.10 10.60 20.34
N ALA A 62 4.02 9.82 20.91
CA ALA A 62 3.86 9.22 22.21
C ALA A 62 3.43 10.33 23.16
N ALA A 63 2.37 10.03 23.89
CA ALA A 63 1.66 10.89 24.80
C ALA A 63 2.57 11.92 25.48
N ALA A 64 2.15 13.17 25.42
CA ALA A 64 2.69 14.22 26.25
C ALA A 64 2.69 13.79 27.72
N THR A 65 3.86 13.45 28.27
CA THR A 65 4.11 13.52 29.71
C THR A 65 5.14 14.62 29.93
N SER A 66 4.71 15.86 29.76
CA SER A 66 5.42 16.99 30.36
C SER A 66 4.81 17.28 31.73
N SER A 67 5.71 17.38 32.71
CA SER A 67 5.60 18.21 33.90
C SER A 67 4.84 17.61 35.10
N LYS A 68 5.60 17.19 36.12
CA LYS A 68 5.88 18.01 37.33
C LYS A 68 6.08 17.14 38.58
N ALA A 69 7.25 16.54 38.70
CA ALA A 69 7.85 16.16 39.99
C ALA A 69 9.37 16.26 39.77
N ARG A 70 10.17 16.99 40.54
CA ARG A 70 10.20 17.03 41.99
C ARG A 70 11.02 18.25 42.44
N ARG A 71 10.40 19.07 43.28
CA ARG A 71 11.03 19.97 44.24
C ARG A 71 12.08 19.23 45.10
N ARG A 72 13.11 19.96 45.56
CA ARG A 72 14.11 19.63 46.62
C ARG A 72 15.28 18.77 46.12
N SER A 73 16.55 19.10 46.37
CA SER A 73 17.18 19.84 47.47
C SER A 73 18.45 20.55 47.01
#